data_AF-A0A962IW13-F1
#
_entry.id   AF-A0A962IW13-F1
#
_cell.length_a   1.000
_cell.length_b   1.000
_cell.length_c   1.000
_cell.angle_alpha   90.00
_cell.angle_beta   90.00
_cell.angle_gamma   90.00
#
_symmetry.space_group_name_H-M   'P 1'
#
loop_
_entity.id
_entity.type
_entity.pdbx_description
1 polymer ?
#
loop_
_entity_poly.entity_id
_entity_poly.type
_entity_poly.pdbx_seq_one_letter_code
_entity_poly.pdbx_strand_id
1 'polypeptide(L)'
;YVAGFSHELVLTEDSALVKAGRNGGGGESGLQTGELLKAALPHLNVVIYRARMDLAIRMGSAALGNYARQKNAFKGTGADFFVENLIDSMEGLLSAPVSKNTKSLQV
;
A
#
# COMPACT_ATOMS: atom_id res chain seq x y z
N TYR A 1 6.29 13.45 11.70
CA TYR A 1 6.85 12.17 11.25
C TYR A 1 5.99 11.54 10.14
N VAL A 2 4.74 11.12 10.40
CA VAL A 2 3.86 10.45 9.40
C VAL A 2 3.79 11.20 8.06
N ALA A 3 3.47 12.49 8.06
CA ALA A 3 3.38 13.27 6.82
C ALA A 3 4.71 13.37 6.04
N GLY A 4 5.86 13.33 6.72
CA GLY A 4 7.18 13.36 6.09
C GLY A 4 7.54 12.01 5.47
N PHE A 5 7.37 10.92 6.23
CA PHE A 5 7.61 9.57 5.72
C PHE A 5 6.67 9.20 4.57
N SER A 6 5.40 9.59 4.67
CA SER A 6 4.44 9.48 3.57
C SER A 6 4.93 10.16 2.30
N HIS A 7 5.48 11.37 2.42
CA HIS A 7 6.00 12.11 1.27
C HIS A 7 7.20 11.41 0.63
N GLU A 8 8.09 10.83 1.44
CA GLU A 8 9.25 10.08 0.97
C GLU A 8 8.88 8.80 0.20
N LEU A 9 7.81 8.11 0.60
CA LEU A 9 7.29 6.93 -0.09
C LEU A 9 6.56 7.31 -1.39
N VAL A 10 5.87 8.45 -1.41
CA VAL A 10 5.18 8.94 -2.61
C VAL A 10 6.18 9.32 -3.71
N LEU A 11 7.26 10.03 -3.35
CA LEU A 11 8.22 10.59 -4.29
C LEU A 11 9.43 9.69 -4.59
N THR A 12 9.50 8.49 -4.02
CA THR A 12 10.63 7.59 -4.27
C THR A 12 10.72 7.23 -5.75
N GLU A 13 11.92 7.31 -6.32
CA GLU A 13 12.20 6.88 -7.70
C GLU A 13 12.28 5.34 -7.78
N ASP A 14 12.76 4.72 -6.71
CA ASP A 14 12.80 3.27 -6.55
C ASP A 14 11.43 2.65 -6.21
N SER A 15 11.38 1.33 -6.04
CA SER A 15 10.21 0.64 -5.49
C SER A 15 9.86 1.16 -4.09
N ALA A 16 8.63 1.65 -3.95
CA ALA A 16 8.05 2.06 -2.68
C ALA A 16 7.88 0.86 -1.73
N LEU A 17 7.64 -0.34 -2.26
CA LEU A 17 7.63 -1.58 -1.49
C LEU A 17 8.99 -1.87 -0.86
N VAL A 18 10.07 -1.77 -1.63
CA VAL A 18 11.43 -1.99 -1.10
C VAL A 18 11.78 -0.92 -0.07
N LYS A 19 11.46 0.36 -0.35
CA LYS A 19 11.74 1.45 0.58
C LYS A 19 10.95 1.31 1.89
N ALA A 20 9.67 0.95 1.83
CA ALA A 20 8.86 0.68 3.01
C ALA A 20 9.43 -0.50 3.83
N GLY A 21 9.86 -1.57 3.16
CA GLY A 21 10.51 -2.72 3.80
C GLY A 21 11.81 -2.35 4.53
N ARG A 22 12.67 -1.54 3.92
CA ARG A 22 13.94 -1.08 4.51
C ARG A 22 13.74 -0.19 5.75
N ASN A 23 12.61 0.50 5.85
CA ASN A 23 12.29 1.40 6.97
C ASN A 23 11.45 0.70 8.05
N GLY A 24 11.62 -0.60 8.20
CA GLY A 24 10.96 -1.42 9.20
C GLY A 24 9.96 -2.37 8.58
N GLY A 25 9.07 -1.91 7.69
CA GLY A 25 8.13 -2.79 6.97
C GLY A 25 7.26 -3.70 7.85
N GLY A 26 7.16 -3.43 9.16
CA GLY A 26 6.55 -4.31 10.16
C GLY A 26 7.48 -5.38 10.76
N GLY A 27 8.77 -5.40 10.42
CA GLY A 27 9.74 -6.39 10.92
C GLY A 27 9.38 -7.80 10.50
N GLU A 28 9.59 -8.77 11.39
CA GLU A 28 9.25 -10.18 11.13
C GLU A 28 7.74 -10.39 10.91
N SER A 29 6.88 -9.72 11.70
CA SER A 29 5.42 -9.82 11.52
C SER A 29 4.97 -9.19 10.20
N GLY A 30 5.65 -8.13 9.75
CA GLY A 30 5.44 -7.53 8.43
C GLY A 30 5.80 -8.48 7.29
N LEU A 31 6.93 -9.19 7.40
CA LEU A 31 7.32 -10.22 6.43
C LEU A 31 6.30 -11.35 6.36
N GLN A 32 5.88 -11.87 7.52
CA GLN A 32 4.86 -12.92 7.60
C GLN A 32 3.53 -12.47 6.99
N THR A 33 3.10 -11.24 7.31
CA THR A 33 1.89 -10.64 6.74
C THR A 33 2.02 -10.49 5.22
N GLY A 34 3.19 -10.11 4.72
CA GLY A 34 3.46 -10.00 3.29
C GLY A 34 3.36 -11.34 2.56
N GLU A 35 3.85 -12.43 3.15
CA GLU A 35 3.71 -13.77 2.56
C GLU A 35 2.27 -14.27 2.59
N LEU A 36 1.53 -14.02 3.68
CA LEU A 36 0.09 -14.34 3.76
C LEU A 36 -0.72 -13.58 2.73
N LEU A 37 -0.45 -12.27 2.57
CA LEU A 37 -1.13 -11.44 1.58
C LEU A 37 -0.85 -11.93 0.16
N LYS A 38 0.41 -12.27 -0.15
CA LYS A 38 0.78 -12.83 -1.44
C LYS A 38 0.08 -14.17 -1.71
N ALA A 39 -0.03 -15.03 -0.70
CA ALA A 39 -0.74 -16.31 -0.82
C ALA A 39 -2.26 -16.11 -1.04
N ALA A 40 -2.84 -15.07 -0.47
CA ALA A 40 -4.25 -14.70 -0.65
C ALA A 40 -4.56 -14.08 -2.03
N LEU A 41 -3.54 -13.77 -2.85
CA LEU A 41 -3.69 -13.13 -4.16
C LEU A 41 -3.16 -14.03 -5.31
N PRO A 42 -3.66 -15.27 -5.46
CA PRO A 42 -3.11 -16.26 -6.41
C PRO A 42 -3.28 -15.87 -7.88
N HIS A 43 -4.16 -14.91 -8.18
CA HIS A 43 -4.36 -14.37 -9.53
C HIS A 43 -3.26 -13.40 -9.96
N LEU A 44 -2.38 -12.98 -9.05
CA LEU A 44 -1.27 -12.09 -9.33
C LEU A 44 0.03 -12.89 -9.43
N ASN A 45 0.70 -12.80 -10.58
CA ASN A 45 2.09 -13.24 -10.65
C ASN A 45 3.02 -12.24 -9.94
N VAL A 46 4.28 -12.62 -9.76
CA VAL A 46 5.26 -11.83 -8.99
C VAL A 46 5.46 -10.40 -9.54
N VAL A 47 5.42 -10.22 -10.86
CA VAL A 47 5.63 -8.92 -11.50
C VAL A 47 4.45 -7.98 -11.20
N ILE A 48 3.23 -8.46 -11.42
CA ILE A 48 2.01 -7.69 -11.15
C ILE A 48 1.87 -7.43 -9.65
N TYR A 49 2.14 -8.43 -8.82
CA TYR A 49 2.07 -8.31 -7.37
C TYR A 49 2.96 -7.16 -6.89
N ARG A 50 4.23 -7.14 -7.32
CA ARG A 50 5.17 -6.06 -6.97
C ARG A 50 4.67 -4.69 -7.45
N ALA A 51 4.26 -4.59 -8.71
CA ALA A 51 3.74 -3.34 -9.27
C ALA A 51 2.50 -2.83 -8.51
N ARG A 52 1.57 -3.71 -8.14
CA ARG A 52 0.39 -3.36 -7.35
C ARG A 52 0.73 -2.96 -5.92
N MET A 53 1.67 -3.65 -5.29
CA MET A 53 2.16 -3.28 -3.96
C MET A 53 2.83 -1.90 -3.97
N ASP A 54 3.61 -1.58 -5.02
CA ASP A 54 4.17 -0.24 -5.18
C ASP A 54 3.08 0.83 -5.29
N LEU A 55 2.03 0.57 -6.08
CA LEU A 55 0.88 1.48 -6.17
C LEU A 55 0.14 1.60 -4.83
N ALA A 56 -0.14 0.48 -4.16
CA ALA A 56 -0.83 0.44 -2.88
C ALA A 56 -0.11 1.27 -1.82
N ILE A 57 1.21 1.09 -1.71
CA ILE A 57 2.04 1.83 -0.75
C ILE A 57 2.07 3.31 -1.09
N ARG A 58 2.21 3.69 -2.36
CA ARG A 58 2.20 5.11 -2.76
C ARG A 58 0.86 5.77 -2.48
N MET A 59 -0.24 5.15 -2.92
CA MET A 59 -1.59 5.68 -2.72
C MET A 59 -1.94 5.74 -1.23
N GLY A 60 -1.62 4.70 -0.47
CA GLY A 60 -1.84 4.67 0.98
C GLY A 60 -1.01 5.70 1.71
N SER A 61 0.27 5.87 1.32
CA SER A 61 1.14 6.89 1.88
C SER A 61 0.62 8.29 1.59
N ALA A 62 0.15 8.57 0.37
CA ALA A 62 -0.43 9.85 -0.01
C ALA A 62 -1.71 10.14 0.79
N ALA A 63 -2.62 9.17 0.88
CA ALA A 63 -3.87 9.28 1.63
C ALA A 63 -3.59 9.54 3.12
N LEU A 64 -2.78 8.70 3.76
CA LEU A 64 -2.41 8.83 5.16
C LEU A 64 -1.65 10.12 5.45
N GLY A 65 -0.73 10.49 4.56
CA GLY A 65 0.08 11.70 4.68
C GLY A 65 -0.76 12.97 4.58
N ASN A 66 -1.76 12.98 3.71
CA ASN A 66 -2.72 14.08 3.61
C ASN A 66 -3.65 14.12 4.83
N TYR A 67 -4.18 12.96 5.23
CA TYR A 67 -5.06 12.85 6.40
C TYR A 67 -4.37 13.32 7.69
N ALA A 68 -3.10 12.95 7.88
CA ALA A 68 -2.29 13.33 9.03
C ALA A 68 -2.10 14.86 9.21
N ARG A 69 -2.35 15.66 8.16
CA ARG A 69 -2.28 17.13 8.23
C ARG A 69 -3.54 17.77 8.84
N GLN A 70 -4.62 17.02 8.97
CA GLN A 70 -5.87 17.52 9.55
C GLN A 70 -5.74 17.69 11.07
N LYS A 71 -6.44 18.68 11.62
CA LYS A 71 -6.49 18.88 13.08
C LYS A 71 -7.21 17.69 13.72
N ASN A 72 -6.60 17.08 14.73
CA ASN A 72 -7.11 15.87 15.39
C ASN A 72 -7.34 14.67 14.44
N ALA A 73 -6.57 14.56 13.35
CA ALA A 73 -6.73 13.52 12.33
C ALA A 73 -6.94 12.11 12.92
N PHE A 74 -6.15 11.70 13.89
CA PHE A 74 -6.20 10.34 14.45
C PHE A 74 -7.06 10.23 15.72
N LYS A 75 -8.15 11.00 15.82
CA LYS A 75 -9.03 10.97 17.00
C LYS A 75 -10.51 10.86 16.62
N GLY A 76 -11.20 9.98 17.34
CA GLY A 76 -12.64 9.79 17.22
C GLY A 76 -13.05 9.02 15.97
N THR A 77 -14.36 8.90 15.77
CA THR A 77 -14.97 8.06 14.73
C THR A 77 -14.58 8.42 13.30
N GLY A 78 -14.18 9.67 13.05
CA GLY A 78 -13.67 10.09 11.75
C GLY A 78 -12.33 9.45 11.38
N ALA A 79 -11.48 9.16 12.38
CA ALA A 79 -10.22 8.45 12.19
C ALA A 79 -10.45 6.99 11.85
N ASP A 80 -11.37 6.35 12.59
CA ASP A 80 -11.75 4.95 12.35
C ASP A 80 -12.34 4.81 10.95
N PHE A 81 -13.28 5.68 10.57
CA PHE A 81 -13.86 5.69 9.22
C PHE A 81 -12.78 5.85 8.13
N PHE A 82 -11.80 6.73 8.33
CA PHE A 82 -10.71 6.90 7.37
C PHE A 82 -9.87 5.63 7.23
N VAL A 83 -9.49 5.00 8.35
CA VAL A 83 -8.66 3.80 8.35
C VAL A 83 -9.40 2.62 7.69
N GLU A 84 -10.66 2.39 8.05
CA GLU A 84 -11.47 1.33 7.45
C GLU A 84 -11.62 1.55 5.93
N ASN A 85 -11.95 2.78 5.52
CA ASN A 85 -12.12 3.09 4.10
C ASN A 85 -10.79 2.98 3.32
N LEU A 86 -9.67 3.28 3.97
CA LEU A 86 -8.34 3.07 3.39
C LEU A 86 -8.06 1.57 3.19
N ILE A 87 -8.40 0.73 4.17
CA ILE A 87 -8.25 -0.73 4.08
C ILE A 87 -9.10 -1.29 2.93
N ASP A 88 -10.39 -0.95 2.88
CA ASP A 88 -11.32 -1.36 1.81
C ASP A 88 -10.77 -0.99 0.41
N SER A 89 -10.22 0.23 0.30
CA SER A 89 -9.63 0.73 -0.95
C SER A 89 -8.39 -0.07 -1.36
N MET A 90 -7.54 -0.44 -0.40
CA MET A 90 -6.36 -1.28 -0.67
C MET A 90 -6.75 -2.71 -1.03
N GLU A 91 -7.77 -3.26 -0.38
CA GLU A 91 -8.32 -4.56 -0.75
C GLU A 91 -8.82 -4.55 -2.19
N GLY A 92 -9.62 -3.55 -2.58
CA GLY A 92 -10.11 -3.41 -3.95
C GLY A 92 -8.97 -3.33 -4.97
N LEU A 93 -7.92 -2.55 -4.69
CA LEU A 93 -6.74 -2.41 -5.55
C LEU A 93 -5.99 -3.73 -5.74
N LEU A 94 -5.82 -4.51 -4.66
CA LEU A 94 -5.07 -5.76 -4.67
C LEU A 94 -5.89 -6.92 -5.25
N SER A 95 -7.17 -7.01 -4.91
CA SER A 95 -8.06 -8.10 -5.30
C SER A 95 -8.63 -7.97 -6.71
N ALA A 96 -8.62 -6.77 -7.31
CA ALA A 96 -9.16 -6.57 -8.66
C ALA A 96 -8.57 -7.54 -9.70
N PRO A 97 -9.35 -8.10 -10.63
CA PRO A 97 -8.81 -8.98 -11.67
C PRO A 97 -7.81 -8.23 -12.55
N VAL A 98 -6.78 -8.94 -13.01
CA VAL A 98 -5.79 -8.35 -13.92
C VAL A 98 -6.40 -8.21 -15.31
N SER A 99 -6.44 -6.98 -15.84
CA SER A 99 -6.98 -6.69 -17.16
C SER A 99 -6.20 -7.41 -18.28
N LYS A 100 -6.85 -7.63 -19.43
CA LYS A 100 -6.18 -8.20 -20.62
C LYS A 100 -4.99 -7.34 -21.07
N ASN A 101 -5.15 -6.01 -21.02
CA ASN A 101 -4.12 -5.05 -21.41
C ASN A 101 -2.90 -5.14 -20.49
N THR A 102 -3.11 -5.25 -19.18
CA THR A 102 -2.01 -5.43 -18.23
C THR A 102 -1.33 -6.78 -18.41
N LYS A 103 -2.06 -7.83 -18.78
CA LYS A 103 -1.50 -9.15 -19.09
C LYS A 103 -0.60 -9.14 -20.33
N SER A 104 -0.99 -8.43 -21.39
CA SER A 104 -0.18 -8.35 -22.61
C SER A 104 1.13 -7.57 -22.46
N LEU A 105 1.29 -6.82 -21.36
CA LEU A 105 2.48 -6.01 -21.08
C LEU A 105 3.45 -6.68 -20.09
N GLN A 106 3.17 -7.90 -19.67
CA GLN A 106 4.06 -8.66 -18.78
C GLN A 106 5.18 -9.28 -19.63
N VAL A 107 6.30 -8.55 -19.69
CA VAL A 107 7.56 -9.00 -20.29
C VAL A 107 8.42 -9.68 -19.23
#